data_AF-A0A1N6FQE7-F1
#
_entry.id   AF-A0A1N6FQE7-F1
#
_cell.length_a   1.000
_cell.length_b   1.000
_cell.length_c   1.000
_cell.angle_alpha   90.00
_cell.angle_beta   90.00
_cell.angle_gamma   90.00
#
_symmetry.space_group_name_H-M   'P 1'
#
loop_
_entity.id
_entity.type
_entity.pdbx_description
1 polymer ?
#
loop_
_entity_poly.entity_id
_entity_poly.type
_entity_poly.pdbx_seq_one_letter_code
_entity_poly.pdbx_strand_id
1 'polypeptide(L)'
;MEPEKAEEEEELFDNIRESRQGAGEHNKTPGGYATAWLNADRGRILGPSRSQEVQQGDSVEVGIFGKYVDPKKVRLSPASFVRTGLDQKIIRTLGEYGQNLATAPNEIANANVIALVISEVQQKPAPEAYMGYALYDSDSVLYEQGKVVLSKEARNKHEELIQKLAVKKDGYIEAYLVNETDDNVWFDQFRILSTGPLIVQETHYDPWGVELSGLGYQYAGIKVNPYLYNEG
;
A
#
# COMPACT_ATOMS: atom_id res chain seq x y z
N MET A 1 13.18 -6.26 6.54
CA MET A 1 12.76 -5.75 7.87
C MET A 1 13.86 -5.90 8.92
N GLU A 2 14.14 -4.83 9.66
CA GLU A 2 15.15 -4.76 10.72
C GLU A 2 14.52 -4.99 12.09
N PRO A 3 15.17 -5.70 13.02
CA PRO A 3 14.60 -5.94 14.35
C PRO A 3 14.48 -4.66 15.17
N GLU A 4 15.39 -3.70 14.94
CA GLU A 4 15.46 -2.43 15.66
C GLU A 4 14.29 -1.49 15.32
N LYS A 5 13.68 -1.64 14.13
CA LYS A 5 12.52 -0.86 13.69
C LYS A 5 11.20 -1.61 13.79
N ALA A 6 11.21 -2.78 14.43
CA ALA A 6 10.07 -3.67 14.44
C ALA A 6 8.81 -3.03 15.04
N GLU A 7 8.98 -2.22 16.10
CA GLU A 7 7.89 -1.53 16.80
C GLU A 7 7.31 -0.38 15.95
N GLU A 8 8.17 0.46 15.36
CA GLU A 8 7.75 1.53 14.43
C GLU A 8 7.04 0.98 13.18
N GLU A 9 7.56 -0.13 12.61
CA GLU A 9 6.92 -0.82 11.49
C GLU A 9 5.52 -1.31 11.87
N GLU A 10 5.32 -1.83 13.09
CA GLU A 10 4.02 -2.33 13.56
C GLU A 10 3.01 -1.23 13.87
N GLU A 11 3.46 -0.01 14.17
CA GLU A 11 2.57 1.15 14.30
C GLU A 11 2.11 1.68 12.94
N LEU A 12 2.97 1.59 11.91
CA LEU A 12 2.72 2.17 10.59
C LEU A 12 2.05 1.21 9.61
N PHE A 13 2.16 -0.09 9.85
CA PHE A 13 1.66 -1.11 8.94
C PHE A 13 0.88 -2.17 9.71
N ASP A 14 -0.29 -2.45 9.19
CA ASP A 14 -1.13 -3.54 9.64
C ASP A 14 -0.60 -4.88 9.15
N ASN A 15 -0.97 -5.95 9.85
CA ASN A 15 -0.71 -7.34 9.44
C ASN A 15 0.78 -7.70 9.27
N ILE A 16 1.69 -6.91 9.85
CA ILE A 16 3.14 -7.22 9.87
C ILE A 16 3.42 -8.45 10.72
N ARG A 17 2.88 -8.54 11.93
CA ARG A 17 3.17 -9.65 12.86
C ARG A 17 2.86 -11.02 12.26
N GLU A 18 1.73 -11.13 11.57
CA GLU A 18 1.24 -12.37 10.97
C GLU A 18 2.01 -12.78 9.70
N SER A 19 2.68 -11.82 9.04
CA SER A 19 3.36 -12.04 7.75
C SER A 19 4.89 -12.04 7.84
N ARG A 20 5.46 -11.38 8.86
CA ARG A 20 6.90 -11.31 9.13
C ARG A 20 7.46 -12.71 9.38
N GLN A 21 8.52 -13.06 8.67
CA GLN A 21 9.23 -14.32 8.83
C GLN A 21 10.74 -14.10 8.75
N GLY A 22 11.50 -14.72 9.66
CA GLY A 22 12.96 -14.73 9.61
C GLY A 22 13.44 -15.43 8.35
N ALA A 23 14.00 -14.66 7.41
CA ALA A 23 14.46 -15.13 6.11
C ALA A 23 15.51 -14.17 5.55
N GLY A 24 16.63 -14.01 6.27
CA GLY A 24 17.70 -13.08 5.91
C GLY A 24 18.25 -13.26 4.48
N GLU A 25 18.24 -14.48 3.94
CA GLU A 25 18.66 -14.79 2.57
C GLU A 25 17.75 -14.19 1.48
N HIS A 26 16.51 -13.86 1.85
CA HIS A 26 15.50 -13.29 0.98
C HIS A 26 15.28 -11.81 1.26
N ASN A 27 15.96 -11.24 2.24
CA ASN A 27 15.83 -9.85 2.63
C ASN A 27 16.68 -8.95 1.73
N LYS A 28 16.18 -7.75 1.46
CA LYS A 28 16.85 -6.72 0.66
C LYS A 28 17.27 -5.51 1.51
N THR A 29 16.68 -5.34 2.70
CA THR A 29 17.12 -4.32 3.67
C THR A 29 18.50 -4.65 4.25
N PRO A 30 19.53 -3.80 4.08
CA PRO A 30 20.84 -4.01 4.71
C PRO A 30 20.71 -4.15 6.24
N GLY A 31 21.21 -5.24 6.83
CA GLY A 31 21.08 -5.47 8.28
C GLY A 31 19.71 -6.01 8.73
N GLY A 32 18.74 -6.13 7.82
CA GLY A 32 17.47 -6.78 8.13
C GLY A 32 17.58 -8.31 8.24
N TYR A 33 16.66 -8.92 8.99
CA TYR A 33 16.63 -10.36 9.23
C TYR A 33 15.32 -11.03 8.76
N ALA A 34 14.28 -10.22 8.51
CA ALA A 34 12.94 -10.72 8.21
C ALA A 34 12.37 -10.09 6.93
N THR A 35 11.44 -10.82 6.32
CA THR A 35 10.66 -10.39 5.15
C THR A 35 9.19 -10.75 5.37
N ALA A 36 8.28 -10.12 4.63
CA ALA A 36 6.90 -10.57 4.58
C ALA A 36 6.82 -11.80 3.67
N TRP A 37 6.58 -12.98 4.26
CA TRP A 37 6.50 -14.24 3.52
C TRP A 37 5.04 -14.66 3.33
N LEU A 38 4.57 -14.75 2.09
CA LEU A 38 3.18 -15.10 1.77
C LEU A 38 3.12 -16.39 0.96
N ASN A 39 2.09 -17.20 1.23
CA ASN A 39 1.79 -18.46 0.56
C ASN A 39 0.33 -18.85 0.84
N ALA A 40 -0.50 -18.95 -0.21
CA ALA A 40 -1.93 -19.23 -0.07
C ALA A 40 -2.21 -20.65 0.44
N ASP A 41 -1.37 -21.64 0.11
CA ASP A 41 -1.54 -23.01 0.60
C ASP A 41 -1.36 -23.10 2.12
N ARG A 42 -0.48 -22.24 2.65
CA ARG A 42 -0.20 -22.07 4.09
C ARG A 42 -1.15 -21.10 4.80
N GLY A 43 -2.16 -20.57 4.11
CA GLY A 43 -3.10 -19.60 4.67
C GLY A 43 -2.55 -18.18 4.84
N ARG A 44 -1.31 -17.91 4.41
CA ARG A 44 -0.69 -16.58 4.46
C ARG A 44 -0.96 -15.84 3.15
N ILE A 45 -2.21 -15.47 2.92
CA ILE A 45 -2.66 -14.86 1.66
C ILE A 45 -2.45 -13.34 1.68
N LEU A 46 -2.82 -12.69 2.77
CA LEU A 46 -2.68 -11.25 2.98
C LEU A 46 -1.39 -10.96 3.75
N GLY A 47 -0.60 -10.03 3.24
CA GLY A 47 0.59 -9.50 3.89
C GLY A 47 0.38 -8.13 4.52
N PRO A 48 1.47 -7.39 4.76
CA PRO A 48 1.38 -6.04 5.31
C PRO A 48 0.51 -5.12 4.48
N SER A 49 -0.23 -4.26 5.16
CA SER A 49 -1.02 -3.19 4.56
C SER A 49 -0.80 -1.88 5.30
N ARG A 50 -1.09 -0.76 4.63
CA ARG A 50 -0.99 0.56 5.22
C ARG A 50 -2.03 1.49 4.63
N SER A 51 -2.67 2.26 5.52
CA SER A 51 -3.51 3.39 5.16
C SER A 51 -2.73 4.70 5.32
N GLN A 52 -2.94 5.65 4.42
CA GLN A 52 -2.34 6.97 4.50
C GLN A 52 -3.30 8.04 3.97
N GLU A 53 -3.48 9.12 4.73
CA GLU A 53 -4.26 10.29 4.28
C GLU A 53 -3.56 10.99 3.10
N VAL A 54 -4.37 11.45 2.16
CA VAL A 54 -3.92 12.12 0.94
C VAL A 54 -4.83 13.29 0.60
N GLN A 55 -4.26 14.34 0.02
CA GLN A 55 -5.00 15.52 -0.42
C GLN A 55 -5.13 15.58 -1.93
N GLN A 56 -6.19 16.20 -2.41
CA GLN A 56 -6.38 16.47 -3.82
C GLN A 56 -5.17 17.23 -4.39
N GLY A 57 -4.60 16.70 -5.47
CA GLY A 57 -3.39 17.25 -6.09
C GLY A 57 -2.09 16.60 -5.62
N ASP A 58 -2.12 15.77 -4.58
CA ASP A 58 -0.96 14.99 -4.16
C ASP A 58 -0.55 13.98 -5.24
N SER A 59 0.75 13.73 -5.33
CA SER A 59 1.33 12.62 -6.08
C SER A 59 1.81 11.54 -5.11
N VAL A 60 1.25 10.34 -5.22
CA VAL A 60 1.57 9.20 -4.35
C VAL A 60 2.37 8.16 -5.13
N GLU A 61 3.45 7.67 -4.54
CA GLU A 61 4.23 6.55 -5.03
C GLU A 61 4.19 5.40 -4.02
N VAL A 62 3.61 4.27 -4.44
CA VAL A 62 3.61 3.01 -3.69
C VAL A 62 4.71 2.12 -4.27
N GLY A 63 5.58 1.58 -3.43
CA GLY A 63 6.73 0.77 -3.84
C GLY A 63 6.96 -0.44 -2.95
N ILE A 64 7.38 -1.55 -3.55
CA ILE A 64 7.77 -2.78 -2.83
C ILE A 64 8.76 -3.60 -3.66
N PHE A 65 9.65 -4.34 -3.01
CA PHE A 65 10.38 -5.42 -3.68
C PHE A 65 9.72 -6.77 -3.41
N GLY A 66 9.47 -7.53 -4.48
CA GLY A 66 8.97 -8.90 -4.39
C GLY A 66 9.90 -9.89 -5.06
N LYS A 67 9.99 -11.09 -4.49
CA LYS A 67 10.72 -12.23 -5.05
C LYS A 67 9.91 -13.49 -4.79
N TYR A 68 9.87 -14.40 -5.76
CA TYR A 68 9.38 -15.76 -5.51
C TYR A 68 10.41 -16.79 -5.94
N VAL A 69 10.38 -17.93 -5.27
CA VAL A 69 11.08 -19.12 -5.70
C VAL A 69 10.01 -20.02 -6.28
N ASP A 70 10.17 -20.37 -7.54
CA ASP A 70 9.31 -21.32 -8.25
C ASP A 70 9.99 -22.69 -8.20
N PRO A 71 9.60 -23.56 -7.24
CA PRO A 71 10.04 -24.95 -7.19
C PRO A 71 9.32 -25.84 -8.21
N LYS A 72 8.19 -25.41 -8.79
CA LYS A 72 7.29 -26.21 -9.62
C LYS A 72 7.08 -25.59 -11.01
N LYS A 73 7.58 -26.26 -12.05
CA LYS A 73 7.43 -25.84 -13.46
C LYS A 73 5.99 -25.66 -13.98
N VAL A 74 4.96 -25.96 -13.19
CA VAL A 74 3.55 -25.97 -13.61
C VAL A 74 2.83 -24.75 -13.01
N ARG A 75 2.49 -23.79 -13.86
CA ARG A 75 1.64 -22.66 -13.50
C ARG A 75 0.17 -23.08 -13.59
N LEU A 76 -0.61 -22.81 -12.55
CA LEU A 76 -2.06 -22.98 -12.60
C LEU A 76 -2.66 -21.95 -13.56
N SER A 77 -3.40 -22.42 -14.57
CA SER A 77 -4.22 -21.55 -15.41
C SER A 77 -5.46 -21.10 -14.62
N PRO A 78 -6.15 -19.99 -15.00
CA PRO A 78 -7.40 -19.59 -14.37
C PRO A 78 -8.45 -20.71 -14.31
N ALA A 79 -8.60 -21.48 -15.41
CA ALA A 79 -9.50 -22.62 -15.46
C ALA A 79 -9.09 -23.75 -14.51
N SER A 80 -7.78 -23.98 -14.36
CA SER A 80 -7.25 -24.96 -13.39
C SER A 80 -7.47 -24.50 -11.95
N PHE A 81 -7.31 -23.20 -11.68
CA PHE A 81 -7.44 -22.60 -10.35
C PHE A 81 -8.86 -22.72 -9.79
N VAL A 82 -9.87 -22.42 -10.61
CA VAL A 82 -11.29 -22.64 -10.24
C VAL A 82 -11.59 -24.13 -10.06
N ARG A 83 -11.10 -24.99 -10.98
CA ARG A 83 -11.35 -26.43 -10.92
C ARG A 83 -10.75 -27.10 -9.68
N THR A 84 -9.64 -26.60 -9.17
CA THR A 84 -9.04 -27.10 -7.93
C THR A 84 -9.73 -26.57 -6.67
N GLY A 85 -10.64 -25.60 -6.79
CA GLY A 85 -11.32 -24.96 -5.64
C GLY A 85 -10.40 -24.10 -4.80
N LEU A 86 -9.25 -23.67 -5.35
CA LEU A 86 -8.29 -22.82 -4.64
C LEU A 86 -8.85 -21.41 -4.43
N ASP A 87 -9.60 -20.90 -5.41
CA ASP A 87 -10.38 -19.66 -5.31
C ASP A 87 -11.33 -19.69 -4.10
N GLN A 88 -12.09 -20.79 -3.95
CA GLN A 88 -13.02 -20.95 -2.84
C GLN A 88 -12.29 -21.10 -1.49
N LYS A 89 -11.15 -21.80 -1.48
CA LYS A 89 -10.30 -21.90 -0.28
C LYS A 89 -9.81 -20.51 0.13
N ILE A 90 -9.34 -19.69 -0.81
CA ILE A 90 -8.87 -18.32 -0.54
C ILE A 90 -10.01 -17.46 0.00
N ILE A 91 -11.17 -17.44 -0.68
CA ILE A 91 -12.34 -16.67 -0.23
C ILE A 91 -12.74 -17.07 1.19
N ARG A 92 -12.77 -18.37 1.48
CA ARG A 92 -13.13 -18.88 2.81
C ARG A 92 -12.09 -18.47 3.86
N THR A 93 -10.80 -18.70 3.62
CA THR A 93 -9.73 -18.33 4.57
C THR A 93 -9.75 -16.84 4.87
N LEU A 94 -9.87 -16.00 3.83
CA LEU A 94 -9.95 -14.55 3.98
C LEU A 94 -11.25 -14.11 4.69
N GLY A 95 -12.39 -14.76 4.39
CA GLY A 95 -13.65 -14.49 5.06
C GLY A 95 -13.64 -14.83 6.55
N GLU A 96 -13.07 -15.98 6.91
CA GLU A 96 -12.85 -16.38 8.31
C GLU A 96 -11.87 -15.41 9.00
N TYR A 97 -10.80 -14.99 8.31
CA TYR A 97 -9.87 -14.00 8.84
C TYR A 97 -10.57 -12.65 9.10
N GLY A 98 -11.30 -12.12 8.11
CA GLY A 98 -12.01 -10.84 8.23
C GLY A 98 -13.09 -10.84 9.32
N GLN A 99 -13.79 -11.95 9.53
CA GLN A 99 -14.75 -12.08 10.63
C GLN A 99 -14.08 -11.99 12.01
N ASN A 100 -12.88 -12.56 12.18
CA ASN A 100 -12.13 -12.43 13.42
C ASN A 100 -11.69 -10.97 13.66
N LEU A 101 -11.21 -10.29 12.62
CA LEU A 101 -10.78 -8.88 12.71
C LEU A 101 -11.94 -7.92 12.98
N ALA A 102 -13.15 -8.20 12.46
CA ALA A 102 -14.34 -7.39 12.71
C ALA A 102 -14.77 -7.38 14.19
N THR A 103 -14.26 -8.32 15.01
CA THR A 103 -14.49 -8.33 16.46
C THR A 103 -13.43 -7.57 17.25
N ALA A 104 -12.36 -7.11 16.59
CA ALA A 104 -11.26 -6.34 17.19
C ALA A 104 -11.43 -4.83 16.87
N PRO A 105 -11.37 -3.94 17.88
CA PRO A 105 -11.70 -2.52 17.72
C PRO A 105 -10.72 -1.71 16.84
N ASN A 106 -9.57 -2.27 16.45
CA ASN A 106 -8.50 -1.55 15.75
C ASN A 106 -8.13 -2.15 14.38
N GLU A 107 -8.89 -3.10 13.83
CA GLU A 107 -8.48 -3.85 12.61
C GLU A 107 -9.40 -3.64 11.40
N ILE A 108 -10.15 -2.54 11.38
CA ILE A 108 -11.12 -2.22 10.32
C ILE A 108 -10.46 -2.06 8.95
N ALA A 109 -9.26 -1.48 8.88
CA ALA A 109 -8.52 -1.32 7.62
C ALA A 109 -8.22 -2.68 6.95
N ASN A 110 -7.83 -3.68 7.73
CA ASN A 110 -7.62 -5.04 7.22
C ASN A 110 -8.92 -5.67 6.72
N ALA A 111 -10.06 -5.40 7.37
CA ALA A 111 -11.36 -5.92 6.92
C ALA A 111 -11.75 -5.36 5.54
N ASN A 112 -11.50 -4.08 5.29
CA ASN A 112 -11.73 -3.46 3.97
C ASN A 112 -10.84 -4.10 2.89
N VAL A 113 -9.55 -4.25 3.18
CA VAL A 113 -8.60 -4.91 2.27
C VAL A 113 -9.01 -6.35 1.98
N ILE A 114 -9.46 -7.10 2.99
CA ILE A 114 -9.98 -8.46 2.80
C ILE A 114 -11.19 -8.48 1.86
N ALA A 115 -12.13 -7.56 2.05
CA ALA A 115 -13.30 -7.46 1.17
C ALA A 115 -12.91 -7.14 -0.28
N LEU A 116 -11.95 -6.24 -0.48
CA LEU A 116 -11.37 -5.92 -1.80
C LEU A 116 -10.77 -7.17 -2.44
N VAL A 117 -9.93 -7.91 -1.73
CA VAL A 117 -9.26 -9.12 -2.25
C VAL A 117 -10.27 -10.22 -2.55
N ILE A 118 -11.27 -10.46 -1.68
CA ILE A 118 -12.34 -11.42 -1.96
C ILE A 118 -13.10 -11.04 -3.25
N SER A 119 -13.43 -9.76 -3.43
CA SER A 119 -14.13 -9.29 -4.62
C SER A 119 -13.32 -9.48 -5.90
N GLU A 120 -12.00 -9.27 -5.83
CA GLU A 120 -11.07 -9.45 -6.95
C GLU A 120 -10.98 -10.92 -7.36
N VAL A 121 -10.79 -11.83 -6.39
CA VAL A 121 -10.71 -13.29 -6.63
C VAL A 121 -12.01 -13.80 -7.28
N GLN A 122 -13.17 -13.26 -6.87
CA GLN A 122 -14.46 -13.63 -7.46
C GLN A 122 -14.62 -13.14 -8.90
N GLN A 123 -14.15 -11.93 -9.21
CA GLN A 123 -14.27 -11.35 -10.56
C GLN A 123 -13.26 -11.95 -11.54
N LYS A 124 -12.02 -12.17 -11.09
CA LYS A 124 -10.92 -12.66 -11.90
C LYS A 124 -10.15 -13.76 -11.14
N PRO A 125 -10.63 -15.01 -11.19
CA PRO A 125 -10.00 -16.13 -10.48
C PRO A 125 -8.73 -16.57 -11.21
N ALA A 126 -7.65 -15.82 -11.01
CA ALA A 126 -6.33 -16.10 -11.54
C ALA A 126 -5.30 -15.91 -10.41
N PRO A 127 -4.56 -16.96 -10.01
CA PRO A 127 -3.65 -16.87 -8.88
C PRO A 127 -2.49 -15.94 -9.22
N GLU A 128 -2.47 -14.79 -8.55
CA GLU A 128 -1.48 -13.74 -8.74
C GLU A 128 -0.82 -13.38 -7.40
N ALA A 129 0.43 -12.94 -7.46
CA ALA A 129 1.14 -12.33 -6.33
C ALA A 129 1.41 -10.88 -6.68
N TYR A 130 0.93 -9.95 -5.87
CA TYR A 130 0.83 -8.55 -6.29
C TYR A 130 0.82 -7.56 -5.12
N MET A 131 1.08 -6.30 -5.48
CA MET A 131 0.82 -5.13 -4.64
C MET A 131 -0.47 -4.47 -5.11
N GLY A 132 -1.45 -4.37 -4.22
CA GLY A 132 -2.74 -3.71 -4.48
C GLY A 132 -2.79 -2.31 -3.87
N TYR A 133 -3.63 -1.45 -4.44
CA TYR A 133 -3.98 -0.16 -3.86
C TYR A 133 -5.45 0.18 -4.09
N ALA A 134 -6.02 0.96 -3.18
CA ALA A 134 -7.38 1.47 -3.21
C ALA A 134 -7.38 2.92 -2.70
N LEU A 135 -8.04 3.82 -3.43
CA LEU A 135 -8.18 5.23 -3.12
C LEU A 135 -9.63 5.55 -2.78
N TYR A 136 -9.82 6.15 -1.63
CA TYR A 136 -11.10 6.55 -1.09
C TYR A 136 -11.14 8.07 -0.95
N ASP A 137 -12.31 8.65 -1.11
CA ASP A 137 -12.52 10.06 -0.77
C ASP A 137 -12.83 10.23 0.72
N SER A 138 -13.04 11.48 1.14
CA SER A 138 -13.28 11.87 2.53
C SER A 138 -14.55 11.25 3.13
N ASP A 139 -15.48 10.82 2.28
CA ASP A 139 -16.71 10.12 2.67
C ASP A 139 -16.51 8.58 2.67
N SER A 140 -15.25 8.12 2.59
CA SER A 140 -14.85 6.71 2.49
C SER A 140 -15.42 6.00 1.25
N VAL A 141 -15.70 6.74 0.17
CA VAL A 141 -16.18 6.15 -1.09
C VAL A 141 -14.98 5.80 -1.97
N LEU A 142 -14.86 4.51 -2.30
CA LEU A 142 -13.86 4.01 -3.25
C LEU A 142 -14.09 4.63 -4.63
N TYR A 143 -13.08 5.30 -5.18
CA TYR A 143 -13.15 5.91 -6.52
C TYR A 143 -12.10 5.40 -7.49
N GLU A 144 -11.00 4.81 -6.99
CA GLU A 144 -9.95 4.25 -7.83
C GLU A 144 -9.28 3.08 -7.10
N GLN A 145 -9.00 2.00 -7.83
CA GLN A 145 -8.25 0.87 -7.31
C GLN A 145 -7.43 0.23 -8.43
N GLY A 146 -6.37 -0.48 -8.05
CA GLY A 146 -5.54 -1.20 -9.01
C GLY A 146 -4.54 -2.11 -8.32
N LYS A 147 -3.76 -2.82 -9.14
CA LYS A 147 -2.72 -3.72 -8.66
C LYS A 147 -1.56 -3.82 -9.63
N VAL A 148 -0.38 -4.09 -9.08
CA VAL A 148 0.85 -4.39 -9.82
C VAL A 148 1.27 -5.81 -9.48
N VAL A 149 1.25 -6.70 -10.48
CA VAL A 149 1.51 -8.13 -10.32
C VAL A 149 3.01 -8.42 -10.50
N LEU A 150 3.57 -9.32 -9.69
CA LEU A 150 4.92 -9.83 -9.87
C LEU A 150 5.06 -10.52 -11.24
N SER A 151 6.10 -10.14 -11.98
CA SER A 151 6.32 -10.66 -13.32
C SER A 151 7.14 -11.94 -13.27
N LYS A 152 7.59 -12.40 -14.44
CA LYS A 152 8.52 -13.53 -14.52
C LYS A 152 9.92 -13.15 -14.01
N GLU A 153 10.23 -11.86 -13.92
CA GLU A 153 11.56 -11.38 -13.50
C GLU A 153 11.79 -11.53 -11.99
N ALA A 154 10.72 -11.53 -11.19
CA ALA A 154 10.77 -11.81 -9.75
C ALA A 154 11.18 -13.26 -9.39
N ARG A 155 11.42 -14.12 -10.39
CA ARG A 155 11.85 -15.51 -10.16
C ARG A 155 13.28 -15.53 -9.65
N ASN A 156 13.47 -15.98 -8.41
CA ASN A 156 14.75 -16.08 -7.70
C ASN A 156 15.51 -14.75 -7.54
N LYS A 157 14.97 -13.63 -8.03
CA LYS A 157 15.54 -12.30 -7.99
C LYS A 157 14.47 -11.30 -7.54
N HIS A 158 14.86 -10.25 -6.82
CA HIS A 158 13.93 -9.20 -6.44
C HIS A 158 13.56 -8.32 -7.64
N GLU A 159 12.26 -8.17 -7.87
CA GLU A 159 11.65 -7.20 -8.76
C GLU A 159 11.10 -6.04 -7.93
N GLU A 160 11.26 -4.81 -8.39
CA GLU A 160 10.60 -3.65 -7.78
C GLU A 160 9.24 -3.44 -8.45
N LEU A 161 8.18 -3.40 -7.64
CA LEU A 161 6.87 -2.98 -8.08
C LEU A 161 6.70 -1.54 -7.63
N ILE A 162 6.43 -0.64 -8.58
CA ILE A 162 6.20 0.78 -8.32
C ILE A 162 4.90 1.18 -9.00
N GLN A 163 4.03 1.86 -8.25
CA GLN A 163 2.83 2.49 -8.78
C GLN A 163 2.83 3.98 -8.41
N LYS A 164 2.65 4.84 -9.41
CA LYS A 164 2.49 6.29 -9.24
C LYS A 164 1.03 6.66 -9.47
N LEU A 165 0.47 7.45 -8.57
CA LEU A 165 -0.93 7.83 -8.53
C LEU A 165 -1.04 9.33 -8.34
N ALA A 166 -1.99 9.95 -9.05
CA ALA A 166 -2.36 11.34 -8.86
C ALA A 166 -3.69 11.38 -8.09
N VAL A 167 -3.70 12.04 -6.94
CA VAL A 167 -4.85 12.07 -6.04
C VAL A 167 -5.88 13.06 -6.54
N LYS A 168 -7.09 12.57 -6.85
CA LYS A 168 -8.16 13.37 -7.48
C LYS A 168 -9.10 14.01 -6.47
N LYS A 169 -9.16 13.48 -5.26
CA LYS A 169 -10.05 13.90 -4.17
C LYS A 169 -9.33 13.74 -2.83
N ASP A 170 -9.64 14.60 -1.87
CA ASP A 170 -9.20 14.44 -0.48
C ASP A 170 -9.76 13.14 0.12
N GLY A 171 -8.93 12.42 0.88
CA GLY A 171 -9.31 11.16 1.51
C GLY A 171 -8.09 10.36 1.94
N TYR A 172 -8.05 9.07 1.60
CA TYR A 172 -6.94 8.20 1.98
C TYR A 172 -6.68 7.12 0.92
N ILE A 173 -5.45 6.62 0.92
CA ILE A 173 -5.01 5.45 0.15
C ILE A 173 -4.80 4.27 1.09
N GLU A 174 -5.32 3.10 0.72
CA GLU A 174 -4.95 1.82 1.31
C GLU A 174 -4.07 1.07 0.31
N ALA A 175 -2.87 0.67 0.72
CA ALA A 175 -2.01 -0.21 -0.08
C ALA A 175 -1.70 -1.49 0.69
N TYR A 176 -1.64 -2.61 -0.03
CA TYR A 176 -1.59 -3.93 0.59
C TYR A 176 -0.89 -4.97 -0.29
N LEU A 177 -0.40 -6.04 0.33
CA LEU A 177 0.35 -7.10 -0.32
C LEU A 177 -0.44 -8.41 -0.31
N VAL A 178 -0.50 -9.10 -1.44
CA VAL A 178 -1.28 -10.33 -1.58
C VAL A 178 -0.50 -11.39 -2.34
N ASN A 179 -0.61 -12.64 -1.89
CA ASN A 179 -0.22 -13.81 -2.65
C ASN A 179 -1.34 -14.85 -2.66
N GLU A 180 -1.96 -15.05 -3.82
CA GLU A 180 -2.98 -16.07 -4.07
C GLU A 180 -2.38 -17.39 -4.57
N THR A 181 -1.06 -17.42 -4.83
CA THR A 181 -0.37 -18.61 -5.34
C THR A 181 0.07 -19.55 -4.21
N ASP A 182 0.31 -20.81 -4.54
CA ASP A 182 0.94 -21.78 -3.63
C ASP A 182 2.46 -21.65 -3.57
N ASP A 183 3.04 -20.73 -4.36
CA ASP A 183 4.46 -20.43 -4.35
C ASP A 183 4.84 -19.57 -3.14
N ASN A 184 6.09 -19.73 -2.70
CA ASN A 184 6.64 -18.88 -1.66
C ASN A 184 7.04 -17.54 -2.26
N VAL A 185 6.39 -16.48 -1.79
CA VAL A 185 6.66 -15.10 -2.19
C VAL A 185 7.17 -14.34 -0.98
N TRP A 186 8.25 -13.59 -1.15
CA TRP A 186 8.84 -12.72 -0.16
C TRP A 186 8.73 -11.28 -0.64
N PHE A 187 8.18 -10.43 0.21
CA PHE A 187 8.12 -9.00 0.01
C PHE A 187 8.98 -8.26 1.04
N ASP A 188 9.62 -7.19 0.61
CA ASP A 188 10.47 -6.36 1.47
C ASP A 188 10.55 -4.91 0.99
N GLN A 189 10.88 -4.00 1.93
CA GLN A 189 10.93 -2.54 1.75
C GLN A 189 9.62 -1.94 1.22
N PHE A 190 8.51 -2.24 1.90
CA PHE A 190 7.21 -1.66 1.56
C PHE A 190 7.21 -0.16 1.88
N ARG A 191 6.86 0.69 0.91
CA ARG A 191 6.84 2.15 1.07
C ARG A 191 5.64 2.79 0.39
N ILE A 192 5.13 3.83 1.01
CA ILE A 192 4.18 4.78 0.42
C ILE A 192 4.77 6.17 0.64
N LEU A 193 4.93 6.92 -0.45
CA LEU A 193 5.44 8.29 -0.43
C LEU A 193 4.37 9.21 -1.02
N SER A 194 3.92 10.21 -0.24
CA SER A 194 3.06 11.28 -0.77
C SER A 194 3.90 12.55 -0.96
N THR A 195 3.75 13.20 -2.11
CA THR A 195 4.33 14.50 -2.43
C THR A 195 3.21 15.46 -2.74
N GLY A 196 3.01 16.46 -1.88
CA GLY A 196 2.01 17.51 -2.10
C GLY A 196 2.36 18.41 -3.28
N PRO A 197 1.39 19.13 -3.84
CA PRO A 197 1.65 20.10 -4.90
C PRO A 197 2.63 21.18 -4.41
N LEU A 198 3.45 21.70 -5.33
CA LEU A 198 4.32 22.83 -5.02
C LEU A 198 3.43 24.07 -4.77
N ILE A 199 3.30 24.46 -3.51
CA ILE A 199 2.58 25.67 -3.11
C ILE A 199 3.54 26.86 -3.22
N VAL A 200 3.26 27.79 -4.13
CA VAL A 200 4.01 29.04 -4.28
C VAL A 200 3.15 30.20 -3.76
N GLN A 201 3.72 31.01 -2.87
CA GLN A 201 3.15 32.28 -2.46
C GLN A 201 3.99 33.40 -3.09
N GLU A 202 3.34 34.31 -3.82
CA GLU A 202 3.98 35.51 -4.36
C GLU A 202 3.51 36.73 -3.57
N THR A 203 4.43 37.34 -2.84
CA THR A 203 4.22 38.61 -2.15
C THR A 203 4.97 39.71 -2.90
N HIS A 204 4.26 40.72 -3.35
CA HIS A 204 4.84 41.88 -4.03
C HIS A 204 5.01 43.03 -3.04
N TYR A 205 6.19 43.64 -3.03
CA TYR A 205 6.47 44.83 -2.22
C TYR A 205 6.68 46.04 -3.12
N ASP A 206 6.25 47.20 -2.65
CA ASP A 206 6.60 48.46 -3.27
C ASP A 206 8.06 48.87 -2.94
N PRO A 207 8.61 49.92 -3.57
CA PRO A 207 9.97 50.40 -3.31
C PRO A 207 10.25 50.85 -1.87
N TRP A 208 9.21 51.01 -1.04
CA TRP A 208 9.29 51.42 0.36
C TRP A 208 9.05 50.26 1.34
N GLY A 209 8.94 49.03 0.83
CA GLY A 209 8.76 47.81 1.64
C GLY A 209 7.32 47.56 2.08
N VAL A 210 6.34 48.25 1.51
CA VAL A 210 4.91 48.04 1.80
C VAL A 210 4.37 46.95 0.87
N GLU A 211 3.65 45.98 1.44
CA GLU A 211 3.01 44.92 0.66
C GLU A 211 1.95 45.50 -0.28
N LEU A 212 2.06 45.21 -1.57
CA LEU A 212 1.09 45.59 -2.59
C LEU A 212 -0.12 44.65 -2.53
N SER A 213 -1.05 44.95 -1.63
CA SER A 213 -2.34 44.26 -1.52
C SER A 213 -3.07 44.29 -2.88
N GLY A 214 -3.45 43.11 -3.39
CA GLY A 214 -4.14 42.94 -4.68
C GLY A 214 -3.27 42.47 -5.85
N LEU A 215 -1.95 42.38 -5.69
CA LEU A 215 -1.04 41.74 -6.67
C LEU A 215 -0.46 40.41 -6.16
N GLY A 216 -0.69 40.05 -4.89
CA GLY A 216 -0.25 38.78 -4.34
C GLY A 216 -1.11 37.61 -4.80
N TYR A 217 -0.48 36.46 -5.05
CA TYR A 217 -1.18 35.20 -5.27
C TYR A 217 -0.98 34.28 -4.06
N GLN A 218 -2.09 33.84 -3.47
CA GLN A 218 -2.11 32.84 -2.40
C GLN A 218 -3.03 31.70 -2.81
N TYR A 219 -2.50 30.47 -2.78
CA TYR A 219 -3.28 29.28 -3.07
C TYR A 219 -4.40 29.11 -2.02
N ALA A 220 -5.60 28.73 -2.47
CA ALA A 220 -6.76 28.55 -1.59
C ALA A 220 -6.53 27.37 -0.62
N GLY A 221 -6.70 27.60 0.69
CA GLY A 221 -6.56 26.57 1.73
C GLY A 221 -5.35 26.73 2.67
N ILE A 222 -4.50 27.74 2.46
CA ILE A 222 -3.36 28.00 3.34
C ILE A 222 -3.83 28.73 4.62
N LYS A 223 -3.49 28.20 5.81
CA LYS A 223 -3.57 28.96 7.08
C LYS A 223 -2.63 30.15 7.01
N VAL A 224 -3.18 31.36 7.15
CA VAL A 224 -2.40 32.61 7.21
C VAL A 224 -1.36 32.49 8.32
N ASN A 225 -0.09 32.73 8.00
CA ASN A 225 0.97 32.77 8.99
C ASN A 225 0.72 33.97 9.93
N PRO A 226 0.44 33.76 11.23
CA PRO A 226 0.08 34.85 12.14
C PRO A 226 1.29 35.73 12.51
N TYR A 227 2.50 35.31 12.16
CA TYR A 227 3.71 36.09 12.36
C TYR A 227 4.00 36.93 11.12
N LEU A 228 3.18 37.96 10.91
CA LEU A 228 3.58 39.09 10.10
C LEU A 228 4.70 39.82 10.86
N TYR A 229 5.87 39.93 10.25
CA TYR A 229 6.93 40.76 10.79
C TYR A 229 6.52 42.22 10.58
N ASN A 230 6.14 42.91 11.65
CA ASN A 230 6.21 44.37 11.71
C ASN A 230 6.22 44.79 13.19
N GLU A 231 7.36 45.30 13.65
CA GLU A 231 7.43 46.56 14.38
C GLU A 231 8.91 47.03 14.41
N GLY A 232 9.17 48.13 13.70
CA GLY A 232 10.47 48.79 13.55
C GLY A 232 10.45 49.81 12.42
#